data_AF-A0A2E4F1K8-F1
#
_entry.id   AF-A0A2E4F1K8-F1
#
_cell.length_a   1.000
_cell.length_b   1.000
_cell.length_c   1.000
_cell.angle_alpha   90.00
_cell.angle_beta   90.00
_cell.angle_gamma   90.00
#
_symmetry.space_group_name_H-M   'P 1'
#
loop_
_entity.id
_entity.type
_entity.pdbx_description
1 polymer ?
#
loop_
_entity_poly.entity_id
_entity_poly.type
_entity_poly.pdbx_seq_one_letter_code
_entity_poly.pdbx_strand_id
1 'polypeptide(L)'
;MLHIEYTKARVKQTARFYRDGSALAGTLTGGPVGLESNLDIESSEPPDKIQHLVKMAESSCFAMQSMIQNVETTTVITLNGNPL
;
A
#
# COMPACT_ATOMS: atom_id res chain seq x y z
N MET A 1 10.04 19.45 -11.42
CA MET A 1 10.09 18.08 -10.87
C MET A 1 11.33 18.02 -10.00
N LEU A 2 11.24 17.55 -8.76
CA LEU A 2 12.39 17.45 -7.86
C LEU A 2 13.29 16.31 -8.35
N HIS A 3 14.51 16.61 -8.75
CA HIS A 3 15.49 15.62 -9.20
C HIS A 3 16.43 15.32 -8.02
N ILE A 4 16.34 14.09 -7.51
CA ILE A 4 17.16 13.59 -6.40
C ILE A 4 17.88 12.36 -6.92
N GLU A 5 19.21 12.41 -6.93
CA GLU A 5 20.03 11.31 -7.38
C GLU A 5 20.19 10.27 -6.26
N TYR A 6 19.95 9.00 -6.58
CA TYR A 6 20.35 7.88 -5.74
C TYR A 6 20.97 6.82 -6.63
N THR A 7 22.05 6.20 -6.16
CA THR A 7 22.78 5.19 -6.92
C THR A 7 22.08 3.83 -6.82
N LYS A 8 21.46 3.55 -5.67
CA LYS A 8 20.74 2.30 -5.43
C LYS A 8 19.65 2.49 -4.41
N ALA A 9 18.52 1.83 -4.62
CA ALA A 9 17.43 1.74 -3.67
C ALA A 9 16.90 0.31 -3.62
N ARG A 10 16.71 -0.22 -2.42
CA ARG A 10 16.05 -1.50 -2.16
C ARG A 10 14.91 -1.26 -1.18
N VAL A 11 13.73 -1.75 -1.53
CA VAL A 11 12.56 -1.68 -0.65
C VAL A 11 12.13 -3.10 -0.33
N LYS A 12 11.97 -3.40 0.96
CA LYS A 12 11.33 -4.63 1.45
C LYS A 12 10.06 -4.24 2.21
N GLN A 13 8.92 -4.70 1.71
CA GLN A 13 7.64 -4.50 2.37
C GLN A 13 7.11 -5.81 2.93
N THR A 14 6.49 -5.76 4.10
CA THR A 14 5.82 -6.91 4.73
C THR A 14 4.42 -6.49 5.15
N ALA A 15 3.42 -6.99 4.45
CA ALA A 15 2.01 -6.72 4.72
C ALA A 15 1.38 -7.89 5.50
N ARG A 16 0.56 -7.57 6.49
CA ARG A 16 -0.19 -8.54 7.29
C ARG A 16 -1.67 -8.22 7.18
N PHE A 17 -2.49 -9.25 6.95
CA PHE A 17 -3.94 -9.16 6.80
C PHE A 17 -4.61 -10.20 7.70
N TYR A 18 -5.85 -9.95 8.09
CA TYR A 18 -6.67 -10.92 8.78
C TYR A 18 -7.86 -11.32 7.92
N ARG A 19 -8.38 -12.51 8.19
CA ARG A 19 -9.70 -12.97 7.78
C ARG A 19 -10.34 -13.64 8.98
N ASP A 20 -11.60 -13.35 9.23
CA ASP A 20 -12.35 -13.90 10.35
C ASP A 20 -13.79 -14.25 9.94
N GLY A 21 -14.45 -15.12 10.70
CA GLY A 21 -15.81 -15.58 10.43
C GLY A 21 -15.91 -16.84 9.55
N SER A 22 -17.09 -17.10 9.00
CA SER A 22 -17.40 -18.33 8.27
C SER A 22 -17.86 -18.05 6.84
N ALA A 23 -17.21 -18.71 5.88
CA ALA A 23 -17.63 -18.67 4.48
C ALA A 23 -19.01 -19.29 4.27
N LEU A 24 -19.33 -20.39 4.97
CA LEU A 24 -20.63 -21.06 4.86
C LEU A 24 -21.76 -20.24 5.46
N ALA A 25 -21.49 -19.51 6.54
CA ALA A 25 -22.48 -18.65 7.20
C ALA A 25 -22.58 -17.25 6.57
N GLY A 26 -21.74 -16.92 5.58
CA GLY A 26 -21.72 -15.58 4.97
C GLY A 26 -21.20 -14.47 5.88
N THR A 27 -20.51 -14.80 6.98
CA THR A 27 -20.01 -13.82 7.96
C THR A 27 -18.53 -13.49 7.77
N LEU A 28 -17.93 -13.93 6.67
CA LEU A 28 -16.51 -13.79 6.44
C LEU A 28 -16.15 -12.31 6.20
N THR A 29 -15.25 -11.79 7.02
CA THR A 29 -14.70 -10.44 6.88
C THR A 29 -13.18 -10.51 6.83
N GLY A 30 -12.54 -9.42 6.43
CA GLY A 30 -11.09 -9.31 6.43
C GLY A 30 -10.64 -7.86 6.33
N GLY A 31 -9.37 -7.64 6.60
CA GLY A 31 -8.80 -6.31 6.56
C GLY A 31 -7.29 -6.29 6.78
N PRO A 32 -6.66 -5.12 6.63
CA PRO A 32 -5.25 -4.94 6.93
C PRO A 32 -5.01 -5.00 8.45
N VAL A 33 -3.88 -5.58 8.83
CA VAL A 33 -3.33 -5.56 10.20
C VAL A 33 -2.16 -4.58 10.28
N GLY A 34 -1.35 -4.52 9.22
CA GLY A 34 -0.24 -3.57 9.14
C GLY A 34 0.64 -3.77 7.90
N LEU A 35 1.41 -2.74 7.60
CA LEU A 35 2.42 -2.73 6.53
C LEU A 35 3.73 -2.20 7.11
N GLU A 36 4.77 -3.02 7.07
CA GLU A 36 6.13 -2.60 7.41
C GLU A 36 6.93 -2.37 6.13
N SER A 37 7.65 -1.25 6.04
CA SER A 37 8.52 -0.93 4.91
C SER A 37 9.93 -0.68 5.40
N ASN A 38 10.90 -1.39 4.84
CA ASN A 38 12.34 -1.19 5.07
C ASN A 38 12.96 -0.69 3.77
N LEU A 39 13.48 0.53 3.79
CA LEU A 39 14.12 1.19 2.66
C LEU A 39 15.62 1.27 2.92
N ASP A 40 16.41 0.76 1.98
CA ASP A 40 17.87 0.84 1.96
C ASP A 40 18.27 1.63 0.71
N ILE A 41 18.84 2.82 0.92
CA ILE A 41 19.13 3.79 -0.13
C ILE A 41 20.60 4.20 -0.05
N GLU A 42 21.32 4.04 -1.16
CA GLU A 42 22.68 4.54 -1.35
C GLU A 42 22.63 5.80 -2.22
N SER A 43 23.08 6.93 -1.68
CA SER A 43 23.13 8.22 -2.38
C SER A 43 24.24 9.12 -1.84
N SER A 44 24.76 9.99 -2.70
CA SER A 44 25.68 11.08 -2.32
C SER A 44 24.96 12.38 -1.97
N GLU A 45 23.63 12.42 -2.09
CA GLU A 45 22.83 13.60 -1.76
C GLU A 45 22.76 13.86 -0.25
N PRO A 46 22.55 15.11 0.18
CA PRO A 46 22.33 15.45 1.58
C PRO A 46 21.17 14.66 2.24
N PRO A 47 21.29 14.25 3.52
CA PRO A 47 20.27 13.45 4.21
C PRO A 47 18.88 14.07 4.24
N ASP A 48 18.77 15.40 4.28
CA ASP A 48 17.51 16.14 4.26
C ASP A 48 16.78 15.99 2.92
N LYS A 49 17.51 15.97 1.80
CA LYS A 49 16.91 15.68 0.49
C LYS A 49 16.39 14.25 0.42
N ILE A 50 17.16 13.27 0.92
CA ILE A 50 16.72 11.86 0.94
C ILE A 50 15.49 11.70 1.84
N GLN A 51 15.45 12.36 3.00
CA GLN A 51 14.25 12.36 3.84
C GLN A 51 13.03 12.94 3.13
N HIS A 52 13.21 14.03 2.37
CA HIS A 52 12.13 14.60 1.58
C HIS A 52 11.65 13.63 0.49
N LEU A 53 12.57 12.96 -0.21
CA LEU A 53 12.26 11.90 -1.18
C LEU A 53 11.42 10.79 -0.55
N VAL A 54 11.85 10.27 0.60
CA VAL A 54 11.14 9.18 1.30
C VAL A 54 9.73 9.60 1.69
N LYS A 55 9.55 10.80 2.25
CA LYS A 55 8.21 11.32 2.59
C LYS A 55 7.31 11.45 1.38
N MET A 56 7.84 11.93 0.24
CA MET A 56 7.06 11.97 -1.01
C MET A 56 6.71 10.57 -1.51
N ALA A 57 7.66 9.63 -1.43
CA ALA A 57 7.44 8.25 -1.86
C ALA A 57 6.36 7.55 -1.02
N GLU A 58 6.37 7.74 0.30
CA GLU A 58 5.33 7.20 1.21
C GLU A 58 3.96 7.84 0.93
N SER A 59 3.92 9.16 0.77
CA SER A 59 2.68 9.90 0.51
C SER A 59 2.05 9.56 -0.85
N SER A 60 2.86 9.09 -1.80
CA SER A 60 2.41 8.71 -3.15
C SER A 60 2.34 7.19 -3.38
N CYS A 61 2.75 6.38 -2.41
CA CYS A 61 2.72 4.92 -2.53
C CYS A 61 1.27 4.41 -2.48
N PHE A 62 0.72 4.04 -3.63
CA PHE A 62 -0.67 3.58 -3.74
C PHE A 62 -1.04 2.46 -2.75
N ALA A 63 -0.15 1.49 -2.53
CA ALA A 63 -0.40 0.38 -1.61
C ALA A 63 -0.42 0.82 -0.14
N MET A 64 0.41 1.79 0.24
CA MET A 64 0.39 2.34 1.60
C MET A 64 -0.85 3.21 1.80
N GLN A 65 -1.14 4.09 0.83
CA GLN A 65 -2.30 4.98 0.90
C GLN A 65 -3.62 4.21 0.92
N SER A 66 -3.75 3.10 0.17
CA SER A 66 -4.96 2.27 0.17
C SER A 66 -5.19 1.50 1.47
N MET A 67 -4.16 1.32 2.31
CA MET A 67 -4.29 0.69 3.62
C MET A 67 -4.62 1.68 4.74
N ILE A 68 -4.24 2.96 4.59
CA ILE A 68 -4.47 3.99 5.62
C ILE A 68 -5.71 4.85 5.37
N GLN A 69 -6.15 4.95 4.11
CA GLN A 69 -7.34 5.71 3.75
C GLN A 69 -8.53 4.78 3.58
N ASN A 70 -9.68 5.18 4.14
CA ASN A 70 -10.95 4.56 3.81
C ASN A 70 -11.39 5.07 2.45
N VAL A 71 -11.19 4.25 1.42
CA VAL A 71 -11.61 4.56 0.05
C VAL A 71 -12.96 3.90 -0.22
N GLU A 72 -13.91 4.66 -0.75
CA GLU A 72 -15.19 4.11 -1.19
C GLU A 72 -14.95 3.08 -2.30
N THR A 73 -15.53 1.89 -2.15
CA THR A 73 -15.41 0.82 -3.14
C THR A 73 -16.80 0.44 -3.65
N THR A 74 -16.95 0.41 -4.98
CA THR A 74 -18.19 0.01 -5.65
C THR A 74 -17.96 -1.35 -6.30
N THR A 75 -18.86 -2.29 -6.02
CA THR A 75 -18.85 -3.62 -6.67
C THR A 75 -20.09 -3.74 -7.54
N VAL A 76 -19.88 -4.03 -8.83
CA VAL A 76 -20.95 -4.36 -9.79
C VAL A 76 -20.81 -5.83 -10.13
N ILE A 77 -21.87 -6.60 -9.93
CA ILE A 77 -21.87 -8.04 -10.18
C ILE A 77 -22.82 -8.33 -11.34
N THR A 78 -22.38 -9.17 -12.28
CA THR A 78 -23.19 -9.67 -13.38
C THR A 78 -23.16 -11.20 -13.34
N LEU A 79 -24.33 -11.81 -13.18
CA LEU A 79 -24.51 -13.26 -13.19
C LEU A 79 -25.33 -13.67 -14.42
N ASN A 80 -24.73 -14.50 -15.29
CA ASN A 80 -25.37 -15.01 -16.51
C ASN A 80 -25.98 -13.91 -17.39
N GLY A 81 -25.25 -12.80 -17.55
CA GLY A 81 -25.67 -11.67 -18.38
C GLY A 81 -26.67 -10.72 -17.72
N ASN A 82 -27.09 -10.97 -16.48
CA ASN A 82 -27.98 -10.09 -15.72
C ASN A 82 -27.25 -9.48 -14.53
N PRO A 83 -27.49 -8.20 -14.19
CA PRO A 83 -27.01 -7.63 -12.94
C PRO A 83 -27.47 -8.48 -11.75
N LEU A 84 -26.57 -8.76 -10.81
CA LEU A 84 -26.84 -9.47 -9.56
C LEU A 84 -26.93 -8.48 -8.40
#